data_AF-A0A2V0P8G6-F1
#
_entry.id   AF-A0A2V0P8G6-F1
#
_cell.length_a   1.000
_cell.length_b   1.000
_cell.length_c   1.000
_cell.angle_alpha   90.00
_cell.angle_beta   90.00
_cell.angle_gamma   90.00
#
_symmetry.space_group_name_H-M   'P 1'
#
loop_
_entity.id
_entity.type
_entity.pdbx_description
1 polymer ?
#
loop_
_entity_poly.entity_id
_entity_poly.type
_entity_poly.pdbx_seq_one_letter_code
_entity_poly.pdbx_strand_id
1 'polypeptide(L)'
;MADARRVQRRRCWLSWSSGKDCCYALKVLREDPSVAVVGLMTSINESADRVAMHGVRARLLQEQADAVGLPVYQIQLPSPCSNEDYEVAMRGALEAAKEAGVEVVAFGDIHLADVRAYREERMAGTGIDTLFPLWGRDTAELARAIINAGIEAILTCVDATKLPPHFAGRRFDAQLLADLPPGVDPCGEGGEFHTLVVSAAGLFDRPLDVLDVLDPRLRVRRGNFVFMDVVPADVDPEDAARDAEKARREAAAADAAAEAAAAAEPAACVGSGAGGGGGGGALDRIHARASGTTK
;
A
#
# COMPACT_ATOMS: atom_id res chain seq x y z
N MET A 1 33.41 -36.07 -0.47
CA MET A 1 33.60 -34.68 0.01
C MET A 1 33.01 -33.77 -1.06
N ALA A 2 31.94 -33.01 -0.88
CA ALA A 2 31.03 -32.75 0.23
C ALA A 2 29.59 -32.85 -0.32
N ASP A 3 28.68 -33.38 0.49
CA ASP A 3 27.25 -33.42 0.25
C ASP A 3 26.71 -31.98 0.31
N ALA A 4 26.60 -31.35 -0.86
CA ALA A 4 25.99 -30.04 -1.01
C ALA A 4 24.48 -30.22 -0.80
N ARG A 5 24.03 -30.29 0.45
CA ARG A 5 22.63 -30.00 0.78
C ARG A 5 22.35 -28.60 0.25
N ARG A 6 21.72 -28.52 -0.92
CA ARG A 6 21.07 -27.32 -1.41
C ARG A 6 20.21 -26.84 -0.24
N VAL A 7 20.56 -25.71 0.37
CA VAL A 7 19.69 -25.07 1.34
C VAL A 7 18.37 -24.87 0.61
N GLN A 8 17.34 -25.60 1.04
CA GLN A 8 16.03 -25.51 0.43
C GLN A 8 15.51 -24.12 0.72
N ARG A 9 15.32 -23.32 -0.33
CA ARG A 9 14.82 -21.96 -0.19
C ARG A 9 13.36 -22.01 0.24
N ARG A 10 13.04 -21.24 1.27
CA ARG A 10 11.67 -21.06 1.74
C ARG A 10 10.86 -20.34 0.68
N ARG A 11 9.74 -20.91 0.25
CA ARG A 11 8.88 -20.29 -0.76
C ARG A 11 8.14 -19.12 -0.13
N CYS A 12 8.24 -17.95 -0.76
CA CYS A 12 7.77 -16.69 -0.20
C CYS A 12 6.77 -15.99 -1.11
N TRP A 13 5.68 -15.51 -0.53
CA TRP A 13 4.89 -14.43 -1.12
C TRP A 13 5.29 -13.10 -0.51
N LEU A 14 5.37 -12.07 -1.33
CA LEU A 14 5.63 -10.70 -0.88
C LEU A 14 4.32 -9.90 -0.91
N SER A 15 3.98 -9.27 0.22
CA SER A 15 2.94 -8.25 0.25
C SER A 15 3.35 -7.06 -0.61
N TRP A 16 2.59 -6.78 -1.67
CA TRP A 16 2.98 -5.89 -2.74
C TRP A 16 1.99 -4.75 -2.91
N SER A 17 2.21 -3.64 -2.23
CA SER A 17 1.37 -2.44 -2.29
C SER A 17 1.63 -1.56 -3.52
N SER A 18 2.44 -2.03 -4.48
CA SER A 18 2.95 -1.28 -5.64
C SER A 18 3.95 -0.15 -5.32
N GLY A 19 4.25 0.09 -4.04
CA GLY A 19 5.10 1.18 -3.57
C GLY A 19 6.59 0.87 -3.49
N LYS A 20 7.36 1.91 -3.18
CA LYS A 20 8.83 1.87 -3.11
C LYS A 20 9.34 0.87 -2.06
N ASP A 21 8.67 0.74 -0.91
CA ASP A 21 9.18 -0.07 0.20
C ASP A 21 9.02 -1.57 -0.10
N CYS A 22 7.89 -2.01 -0.65
CA CYS A 22 7.74 -3.41 -1.07
C CYS A 22 8.66 -3.74 -2.26
N CYS A 23 8.89 -2.80 -3.18
CA CYS A 23 9.84 -2.98 -4.27
C CYS A 23 11.28 -3.15 -3.76
N TYR A 24 11.70 -2.34 -2.78
CA TYR A 24 13.01 -2.48 -2.16
C TYR A 24 13.10 -3.74 -1.28
N ALA A 25 12.02 -4.14 -0.61
CA ALA A 25 11.95 -5.42 0.09
C ALA A 25 12.16 -6.60 -0.87
N LEU A 26 11.58 -6.56 -2.07
CA LEU A 26 11.83 -7.56 -3.11
C LEU A 26 13.32 -7.62 -3.50
N LYS A 27 13.98 -6.46 -3.65
CA LYS A 27 15.42 -6.41 -3.92
C LYS A 27 16.21 -7.16 -2.84
N VAL A 28 15.96 -6.86 -1.57
CA VAL A 28 16.63 -7.50 -0.44
C VAL A 28 16.35 -9.01 -0.42
N LEU A 29 15.10 -9.42 -0.66
CA LEU A 29 14.71 -10.84 -0.68
C LEU A 29 15.35 -11.62 -1.84
N ARG A 30 15.55 -11.00 -3.00
CA ARG A 30 16.23 -11.63 -4.15
C ARG A 30 17.72 -11.88 -3.88
N GLU A 31 18.32 -11.12 -2.98
CA GLU A 31 19.71 -11.28 -2.54
C GLU A 31 19.85 -12.31 -1.41
N ASP A 32 18.76 -12.66 -0.72
CA ASP A 32 18.76 -13.66 0.36
C ASP A 32 18.76 -15.09 -0.22
N PRO A 33 19.83 -15.89 0.00
CA PRO A 33 19.91 -17.24 -0.54
C PRO A 33 18.97 -18.24 0.15
N SER A 34 18.34 -17.88 1.26
CA SER A 34 17.41 -18.72 2.04
C SER A 34 15.95 -18.59 1.61
N VAL A 35 15.62 -17.59 0.78
CA VAL A 35 14.25 -17.29 0.36
C VAL A 35 14.11 -17.37 -1.16
N ALA A 36 12.98 -17.89 -1.62
CA ALA A 36 12.56 -17.82 -3.01
C ALA A 36 11.22 -17.09 -3.09
N VAL A 37 11.23 -15.83 -3.56
CA VAL A 37 9.98 -15.11 -3.83
C VAL A 37 9.32 -15.72 -5.06
N VAL A 38 8.15 -16.32 -4.88
CA VAL A 38 7.41 -17.07 -5.91
C VAL A 38 6.10 -16.41 -6.31
N GLY A 39 5.71 -15.33 -5.64
CA GLY A 39 4.51 -14.59 -5.95
C GLY A 39 4.39 -13.30 -5.13
N LEU A 40 3.48 -12.46 -5.57
CA LEU A 40 3.06 -11.23 -4.90
C LEU A 40 1.65 -11.44 -4.37
N MET A 41 1.27 -10.71 -3.33
CA MET A 41 -0.12 -10.63 -2.87
C MET A 41 -0.50 -9.19 -2.59
N THR A 42 -1.72 -8.79 -2.94
CA THR A 42 -2.23 -7.47 -2.62
C THR A 42 -3.75 -7.45 -2.46
N SER A 43 -4.25 -6.49 -1.69
CA SER A 43 -5.68 -6.25 -1.54
C SER A 43 -6.19 -5.21 -2.53
N ILE A 44 -7.27 -5.52 -3.24
CA ILE A 44 -7.95 -4.65 -4.19
C ILE A 44 -9.30 -4.25 -3.62
N ASN A 45 -9.64 -2.96 -3.69
CA ASN A 45 -11.02 -2.54 -3.52
C ASN A 45 -11.79 -2.84 -4.81
N GLU A 46 -12.74 -3.78 -4.75
CA GLU A 46 -13.49 -4.28 -5.91
C GLU A 46 -14.21 -3.15 -6.65
N SER A 47 -14.87 -2.25 -5.93
CA SER A 47 -15.66 -1.17 -6.53
C SER A 47 -14.81 -0.11 -7.23
N ALA A 48 -13.60 0.13 -6.72
CA ALA A 48 -12.71 1.17 -7.21
C ALA A 48 -11.67 0.64 -8.22
N ASP A 49 -11.55 -0.68 -8.38
CA ASP A 49 -10.53 -1.38 -9.15
C ASP A 49 -9.11 -0.87 -8.85
N ARG A 50 -8.82 -0.72 -7.55
CA ARG A 50 -7.60 -0.09 -7.05
C ARG A 50 -7.02 -0.82 -5.85
N VAL A 51 -5.70 -0.82 -5.75
CA VAL A 51 -4.95 -1.24 -4.56
C VAL A 51 -5.47 -0.46 -3.36
N ALA A 52 -5.93 -1.18 -2.35
CA ALA A 52 -6.48 -0.59 -1.14
C ALA A 52 -5.44 0.34 -0.49
N MET A 53 -5.90 1.48 0.04
CA MET A 53 -5.09 2.56 0.65
C MET A 53 -4.19 3.35 -0.31
N HIS A 54 -3.49 2.69 -1.24
CA HIS A 54 -2.52 3.33 -2.14
C HIS A 54 -3.18 4.00 -3.35
N GLY A 55 -4.41 3.61 -3.69
CA GLY A 55 -5.18 4.21 -4.79
C GLY A 55 -4.68 3.87 -6.20
N VAL A 56 -3.72 2.97 -6.31
CA VAL A 56 -3.11 2.52 -7.59
C VAL A 56 -4.11 1.66 -8.36
N ARG A 57 -4.27 1.92 -9.66
CA ARG A 57 -5.14 1.12 -10.55
C ARG A 57 -4.69 -0.35 -10.60
N ALA A 58 -5.62 -1.30 -10.56
CA ALA A 58 -5.30 -2.73 -10.63
C ALA A 58 -4.52 -3.11 -11.90
N ARG A 59 -4.77 -2.41 -13.01
CA ARG A 59 -3.98 -2.53 -14.25
C ARG A 59 -2.49 -2.25 -14.02
N LEU A 60 -2.13 -1.16 -13.32
CA LEU A 60 -0.73 -0.81 -13.07
C LEU A 60 -0.07 -1.79 -12.10
N LEU A 61 -0.81 -2.31 -11.12
CA LEU A 61 -0.36 -3.43 -10.28
C LEU A 61 0.00 -4.65 -11.14
N GLN A 62 -0.87 -5.03 -12.07
CA GLN A 62 -0.61 -6.17 -12.96
C GLN A 62 0.62 -5.92 -13.84
N GLU A 63 0.75 -4.72 -14.41
CA GLU A 63 1.92 -4.35 -15.20
C GLU A 63 3.23 -4.41 -14.39
N GLN A 64 3.21 -4.05 -13.10
CA GLN A 64 4.36 -4.25 -12.21
C GLN A 64 4.66 -5.73 -11.97
N ALA A 65 3.63 -6.55 -11.70
CA ALA A 65 3.79 -7.97 -11.48
C ALA A 65 4.43 -8.66 -12.69
N ASP A 66 3.96 -8.30 -13.89
CA ASP A 66 4.51 -8.76 -15.17
C ASP A 66 5.96 -8.29 -15.35
N ALA A 67 6.24 -7.00 -15.10
CA ALA A 67 7.59 -6.44 -15.25
C ALA A 67 8.61 -7.06 -14.27
N VAL A 68 8.15 -7.44 -13.08
CA VAL A 68 8.95 -8.14 -12.08
C VAL A 68 9.13 -9.62 -12.41
N GLY A 69 8.26 -10.20 -13.24
CA GLY A 69 8.22 -11.62 -13.57
C GLY A 69 7.67 -12.50 -12.45
N LEU A 70 6.69 -12.00 -11.68
CA LEU A 70 6.05 -12.74 -10.59
C LEU A 70 4.52 -12.70 -10.73
N PRO A 71 3.80 -13.80 -10.46
CA PRO A 71 2.35 -13.77 -10.40
C PRO A 71 1.88 -12.94 -9.19
N VAL A 72 0.74 -12.27 -9.31
CA VAL A 72 0.10 -11.53 -8.21
C VAL A 72 -1.23 -12.16 -7.84
N TYR A 73 -1.39 -12.52 -6.57
CA TYR A 73 -2.66 -12.91 -5.98
C TYR A 73 -3.41 -11.67 -5.51
N GLN A 74 -4.55 -11.38 -6.12
CA GLN A 74 -5.38 -10.22 -5.77
C GLN A 74 -6.49 -10.63 -4.80
N ILE A 75 -6.43 -10.11 -3.58
CA ILE A 75 -7.44 -10.29 -2.54
C ILE A 75 -8.52 -9.24 -2.78
N GLN A 76 -9.62 -9.64 -3.40
CA GLN A 76 -10.74 -8.77 -3.70
C GLN A 76 -11.51 -8.46 -2.40
N LEU A 77 -11.65 -7.17 -2.09
CA LEU A 77 -12.37 -6.66 -0.93
C LEU A 77 -13.60 -5.86 -1.39
N PRO A 78 -14.80 -6.21 -0.93
CA PRO A 78 -16.01 -5.46 -1.27
C PRO A 78 -15.98 -4.05 -0.68
N SER A 79 -16.87 -3.18 -1.15
CA SER A 79 -17.02 -1.81 -0.64
C SER A 79 -18.51 -1.50 -0.44
N PRO A 80 -18.98 -1.26 0.79
CA PRO A 80 -18.22 -1.27 2.06
C PRO A 80 -17.71 -2.68 2.43
N CYS A 81 -16.55 -2.75 3.08
CA CYS A 81 -15.94 -4.00 3.55
C CYS A 81 -16.21 -4.18 5.05
N SER A 82 -17.02 -5.18 5.42
CA SER A 82 -17.14 -5.55 6.84
C SER A 82 -15.87 -6.28 7.32
N ASN A 83 -15.71 -6.38 8.63
CA ASN A 83 -14.65 -7.21 9.21
C ASN A 83 -14.77 -8.68 8.80
N GLU A 84 -15.99 -9.19 8.71
CA GLU A 84 -16.25 -10.58 8.35
C GLU A 84 -15.84 -10.84 6.90
N ASP A 85 -16.22 -9.95 5.98
CA ASP A 85 -15.83 -10.02 4.56
C ASP A 85 -14.30 -10.01 4.41
N TYR A 86 -13.63 -9.10 5.11
CA TYR A 86 -12.17 -9.03 5.12
C TYR A 86 -11.54 -10.33 5.62
N GLU A 87 -12.04 -10.89 6.71
CA GLU A 87 -11.50 -12.13 7.28
C GLU A 87 -11.75 -13.35 6.37
N VAL A 88 -12.90 -13.40 5.69
CA VAL A 88 -13.18 -14.41 4.65
C VAL A 88 -12.17 -14.30 3.51
N ALA A 89 -12.00 -13.11 2.95
CA ALA A 89 -11.08 -12.87 1.83
C ALA A 89 -9.63 -13.21 2.20
N MET A 90 -9.18 -12.81 3.39
CA MET A 90 -7.84 -13.13 3.90
C MET A 90 -7.64 -14.63 4.13
N ARG A 91 -8.63 -15.35 4.67
CA ARG A 91 -8.54 -16.82 4.77
C ARG A 91 -8.39 -17.46 3.39
N GLY A 92 -9.16 -17.03 2.40
CA GLY A 92 -9.04 -17.51 1.03
C GLY A 92 -7.63 -17.32 0.46
N ALA A 93 -7.03 -16.15 0.71
CA ALA A 93 -5.66 -15.86 0.29
C ALA A 93 -4.62 -16.78 0.98
N LEU A 94 -4.79 -17.06 2.26
CA LEU A 94 -3.90 -17.95 3.02
C LEU A 94 -4.00 -19.40 2.56
N GLU A 95 -5.20 -19.89 2.26
CA GLU A 95 -5.35 -21.24 1.69
C GLU A 95 -4.70 -21.34 0.30
N ALA A 96 -4.90 -20.34 -0.56
CA ALA A 96 -4.21 -20.28 -1.86
C ALA A 96 -2.67 -20.23 -1.70
N ALA A 97 -2.16 -19.52 -0.69
CA ALA A 97 -0.73 -19.50 -0.38
C ALA A 97 -0.22 -20.89 0.00
N LYS A 98 -0.95 -21.62 0.85
CA LYS A 98 -0.59 -23.01 1.23
C LYS A 98 -0.62 -23.95 0.04
N GLU A 99 -1.63 -23.85 -0.82
CA GLU A 99 -1.73 -24.64 -2.06
C GLU A 99 -0.55 -24.36 -3.00
N ALA A 100 -0.07 -23.11 -3.05
CA ALA A 100 1.14 -22.71 -3.76
C ALA A 100 2.45 -23.11 -3.06
N GLY A 101 2.36 -23.79 -1.91
CA GLY A 101 3.49 -24.23 -1.09
C GLY A 101 4.26 -23.08 -0.45
N VAL A 102 3.61 -21.95 -0.20
CA VAL A 102 4.21 -20.79 0.48
C VAL A 102 4.45 -21.13 1.95
N GLU A 103 5.67 -20.90 2.41
CA GLU A 103 6.11 -21.13 3.79
C GLU A 103 6.27 -19.83 4.58
N VAL A 104 6.37 -18.69 3.88
CA VAL A 104 6.59 -17.39 4.48
C VAL A 104 5.92 -16.28 3.67
N VAL A 105 5.31 -15.33 4.36
CA VAL A 105 4.87 -14.08 3.76
C VAL A 105 5.77 -12.96 4.22
N ALA A 106 6.39 -12.27 3.26
CA ALA A 106 7.22 -11.12 3.53
C ALA A 106 6.44 -9.82 3.43
N PHE A 107 6.80 -8.83 4.24
CA PHE A 107 6.21 -7.51 4.24
C PHE A 107 7.30 -6.42 4.26
N GLY A 108 7.04 -5.32 3.56
CA GLY A 108 7.94 -4.17 3.47
C GLY A 108 7.88 -3.20 4.66
N ASP A 109 7.22 -3.56 5.78
CA ASP A 109 7.10 -2.67 6.93
C ASP A 109 8.48 -2.37 7.56
N ILE A 110 8.70 -1.13 8.00
CA ILE A 110 10.01 -0.67 8.49
C ILE A 110 10.03 -0.60 10.03
N HIS A 111 9.07 0.06 10.68
CA HIS A 111 9.15 0.25 12.14
C HIS A 111 7.84 0.24 12.94
N LEU A 112 6.66 0.20 12.31
CA LEU A 112 5.39 0.23 13.04
C LEU A 112 5.10 -1.09 13.77
N ALA A 113 5.48 -1.16 15.06
CA ALA A 113 5.40 -2.36 15.89
C ALA A 113 3.99 -2.97 15.94
N ASP A 114 2.96 -2.13 16.04
CA ASP A 114 1.57 -2.59 16.08
C ASP A 114 1.11 -3.22 14.77
N VAL A 115 1.59 -2.69 13.62
CA VAL A 115 1.30 -3.26 12.29
C VAL A 115 1.99 -4.61 12.15
N ARG A 116 3.25 -4.71 12.56
CA ARG A 116 3.98 -5.98 12.57
C ARG A 116 3.31 -7.02 13.48
N ALA A 117 2.96 -6.65 14.71
CA ALA A 117 2.30 -7.54 15.65
C ALA A 117 0.95 -8.03 15.11
N TYR A 118 0.18 -7.14 14.47
CA TYR A 118 -1.06 -7.52 13.79
C TYR A 118 -0.82 -8.54 12.67
N ARG A 119 0.21 -8.36 11.83
CA ARG A 119 0.54 -9.32 10.77
C ARG A 119 0.98 -10.68 11.33
N GLU A 120 1.80 -10.67 12.38
CA GLU A 120 2.22 -11.88 13.09
C GLU A 120 1.03 -12.62 13.71
N GLU A 121 0.12 -11.90 14.37
CA GLU A 121 -1.13 -12.45 14.93
C GLU A 121 -1.99 -13.09 13.85
N ARG A 122 -2.14 -12.44 12.68
CA ARG A 122 -2.95 -12.95 11.57
C ARG A 122 -2.37 -14.18 10.89
N MET A 123 -1.06 -14.39 10.98
CA MET A 123 -0.38 -15.56 10.44
C MET A 123 -0.21 -16.69 11.47
N ALA A 124 -0.33 -16.39 12.77
CA ALA A 124 -0.21 -17.37 13.83
C ALA A 124 -1.20 -18.54 13.64
N GLY A 125 -0.69 -19.77 13.73
CA GLY A 125 -1.49 -20.99 13.59
C GLY A 125 -1.85 -21.36 12.15
N THR A 126 -1.46 -20.57 11.14
CA THR A 126 -1.72 -20.88 9.73
C THR A 126 -0.70 -21.88 9.15
N GLY A 127 0.49 -21.97 9.75
CA GLY A 127 1.63 -22.72 9.19
C GLY A 127 2.47 -21.91 8.19
N ILE A 128 2.16 -20.62 8.02
CA ILE A 128 2.93 -19.67 7.23
C ILE A 128 3.60 -18.68 8.19
N ASP A 129 4.91 -18.51 8.08
CA ASP A 129 5.64 -17.54 8.90
C ASP A 129 5.61 -16.13 8.29
N THR A 130 6.08 -15.14 9.05
CA THR A 130 6.26 -13.76 8.60
C THR A 130 7.74 -13.41 8.43
N LEU A 131 8.03 -12.51 7.48
CA LEU A 131 9.38 -11.97 7.26
C LEU A 131 9.31 -10.47 7.01
N PHE A 132 10.23 -9.70 7.60
CA PHE A 132 10.25 -8.23 7.50
C PHE A 132 11.65 -7.75 7.07
N PRO A 133 11.96 -7.75 5.76
CA PRO A 133 13.32 -7.52 5.26
C PRO A 133 13.89 -6.12 5.56
N LEU A 134 13.01 -5.16 5.82
CA LEU A 134 13.35 -3.75 6.06
C LEU A 134 13.23 -3.34 7.53
N TRP A 135 12.87 -4.28 8.41
CA TRP A 135 12.57 -3.98 9.80
C TRP A 135 13.75 -3.34 10.54
N GLY A 136 13.50 -2.24 11.23
CA GLY A 136 14.47 -1.53 12.05
C GLY A 136 15.54 -0.76 11.27
N ARG A 137 15.38 -0.58 9.95
CA ARG A 137 16.26 0.28 9.15
C ARG A 137 15.94 1.75 9.41
N ASP A 138 16.96 2.61 9.37
CA ASP A 138 16.79 4.06 9.39
C ASP A 138 16.08 4.53 8.10
N THR A 139 15.02 5.32 8.23
CA THR A 139 14.17 5.72 7.10
C THR A 139 14.88 6.70 6.18
N ALA A 140 15.75 7.57 6.70
CA ALA A 140 16.52 8.51 5.89
C ALA A 140 17.61 7.80 5.07
N GLU A 141 18.30 6.81 5.65
CA GLU A 141 19.23 5.96 4.93
C GLU A 141 18.51 5.09 3.89
N LEU A 142 17.37 4.49 4.27
CA LEU A 142 16.58 3.65 3.38
C LEU A 142 16.02 4.43 2.19
N ALA A 143 15.47 5.62 2.40
CA ALA A 143 14.98 6.48 1.32
C ALA A 143 16.08 6.78 0.27
N ARG A 144 17.30 7.08 0.72
CA ARG A 144 18.45 7.26 -0.19
C ARG A 144 18.87 5.96 -0.85
N ALA A 145 18.84 4.84 -0.13
CA ALA A 145 19.17 3.53 -0.68
C ALA A 145 18.19 3.09 -1.79
N ILE A 146 16.91 3.39 -1.63
CA ILE A 146 15.86 3.16 -2.65
C ILE A 146 16.20 3.94 -3.93
N ILE A 147 16.49 5.23 -3.82
CA ILE A 147 16.84 6.09 -4.97
C ILE A 147 18.12 5.58 -5.63
N ASN A 148 19.16 5.29 -4.85
CA ASN A 148 20.44 4.82 -5.35
C ASN A 148 20.36 3.42 -5.99
N ALA A 149 19.36 2.62 -5.62
CA ALA A 149 19.08 1.33 -6.26
C ALA A 149 18.40 1.49 -7.63
N GLY A 150 18.10 2.71 -8.09
CA GLY A 150 17.42 2.96 -9.35
C GLY A 150 15.94 2.62 -9.32
N ILE A 151 15.31 2.65 -8.14
CA ILE A 151 13.85 2.52 -7.98
C ILE A 151 13.24 3.90 -8.18
N GLU A 152 12.52 4.06 -9.28
CA GLU A 152 11.81 5.28 -9.64
C GLU A 152 10.33 5.16 -9.23
N ALA A 153 9.91 6.01 -8.30
CA ALA A 153 8.54 6.02 -7.80
C ALA A 153 7.89 7.40 -7.90
N ILE A 154 6.57 7.43 -7.82
CA ILE A 154 5.73 8.63 -7.88
C ILE A 154 4.84 8.66 -6.65
N LEU A 155 4.68 9.81 -6.01
CA LEU A 155 3.78 9.98 -4.87
C LEU A 155 2.32 9.93 -5.35
N THR A 156 1.60 8.86 -5.02
CA THR A 156 0.22 8.63 -5.47
C THR A 156 -0.83 9.10 -4.48
N CYS A 157 -0.49 9.20 -3.21
CA CYS A 157 -1.38 9.67 -2.16
C CYS A 157 -0.59 10.50 -1.17
N VAL A 158 -1.17 11.60 -0.70
CA VAL A 158 -0.60 12.47 0.32
C VAL A 158 -1.67 12.79 1.35
N ASP A 159 -1.36 12.64 2.63
CA ASP A 159 -2.19 13.18 3.72
C ASP A 159 -1.98 14.70 3.81
N ALA A 160 -2.98 15.48 3.39
CA ALA A 160 -2.90 16.94 3.34
C ALA A 160 -2.80 17.60 4.72
N THR A 161 -2.97 16.85 5.81
CA THR A 161 -2.73 17.35 7.18
C THR A 161 -1.26 17.26 7.59
N LYS A 162 -0.46 16.42 6.90
CA LYS A 162 0.95 16.15 7.22
C LYS A 162 1.91 16.69 6.16
N LEU A 163 1.50 16.67 4.89
CA LEU A 163 2.33 17.09 3.76
C LEU A 163 1.50 17.90 2.74
N PRO A 164 2.01 19.00 2.16
CA PRO A 164 1.24 19.82 1.25
C PRO A 164 0.72 19.05 0.00
N PRO A 165 -0.53 19.28 -0.43
CA PRO A 165 -1.15 18.58 -1.57
C PRO A 165 -0.35 18.57 -2.88
N HIS A 166 0.49 19.58 -3.11
CA HIS A 166 1.28 19.68 -4.34
C HIS A 166 2.40 18.64 -4.43
N PHE A 167 2.68 17.91 -3.34
CA PHE A 167 3.58 16.76 -3.36
C PHE A 167 3.00 15.56 -4.11
N ALA A 168 1.66 15.44 -4.20
CA ALA A 168 1.02 14.37 -4.98
C ALA A 168 1.37 14.51 -6.48
N GLY A 169 1.92 13.44 -7.05
CA GLY A 169 2.45 13.37 -8.42
C GLY A 169 3.94 13.68 -8.55
N ARG A 170 4.62 14.10 -7.49
CA ARG A 170 6.08 14.27 -7.52
C ARG A 170 6.79 12.92 -7.60
N ARG A 171 7.94 12.90 -8.26
CA ARG A 171 8.86 11.76 -8.25
C ARG A 171 9.50 11.62 -6.86
N PHE A 172 9.71 10.39 -6.43
CA PHE A 172 10.50 10.04 -5.25
C PHE A 172 11.98 10.08 -5.62
N ASP A 173 12.60 11.25 -5.45
CA ASP A 173 13.99 11.51 -5.81
C ASP A 173 14.69 12.37 -4.75
N ALA A 174 15.97 12.68 -4.97
CA ALA A 174 16.76 13.48 -4.03
C ALA A 174 16.19 14.90 -3.82
N GLN A 175 15.53 15.46 -4.84
CA GLN A 175 14.91 16.79 -4.71
C GLN A 175 13.65 16.72 -3.84
N LEU A 176 12.83 15.67 -3.99
CA LEU A 176 11.71 15.43 -3.08
C LEU A 176 12.21 15.34 -1.63
N LEU A 177 13.24 14.54 -1.36
CA LEU A 177 13.78 14.38 -0.01
C LEU A 177 14.31 15.69 0.57
N ALA A 178 14.91 16.55 -0.25
CA ALA A 178 15.37 17.87 0.17
C ALA A 178 14.22 18.85 0.45
N ASP A 179 13.09 18.68 -0.24
CA ASP A 179 11.92 19.53 -0.11
C ASP A 179 10.95 19.08 0.99
N LEU A 180 11.12 17.88 1.56
CA LEU A 180 10.26 17.38 2.63
C LEU A 180 10.31 18.33 3.85
N PRO A 181 9.15 18.76 4.37
CA PRO A 181 9.10 19.56 5.58
C PRO A 181 9.75 18.85 6.78
N PRO A 182 10.30 19.60 7.75
CA PRO A 182 10.78 19.03 9.01
C PRO A 182 9.68 18.20 9.69
N GLY A 183 10.03 16.98 10.11
CA GLY A 183 9.11 16.07 10.80
C GLY A 183 8.33 15.12 9.90
N VAL A 184 8.39 15.26 8.57
CA VAL A 184 7.88 14.25 7.64
C VAL A 184 8.88 13.11 7.53
N ASP A 185 8.42 11.88 7.74
CA ASP A 185 9.27 10.70 7.55
C ASP A 185 9.68 10.54 6.07
N PRO A 186 10.98 10.39 5.75
CA PRO A 186 11.44 10.23 4.36
C PRO A 186 10.90 8.99 3.63
N CYS A 187 10.45 7.98 4.37
CA CYS A 187 9.75 6.81 3.83
C CYS A 187 8.23 6.93 3.95
N GLY A 188 7.68 7.97 4.57
CA GLY A 188 6.23 8.17 4.71
C GLY A 188 5.57 7.19 5.70
N GLU A 189 6.34 6.61 6.64
CA GLU A 189 5.85 5.62 7.59
C GLU A 189 4.83 6.19 8.59
N GLY A 190 4.79 7.51 8.77
CA GLY A 190 3.75 8.20 9.54
C GLY A 190 2.43 8.32 8.77
N GLY A 191 2.31 7.76 7.57
CA GLY A 191 1.15 7.88 6.69
C GLY A 191 1.10 9.20 5.92
N GLU A 192 2.23 9.90 5.78
CA GLU A 192 2.30 11.19 5.09
C GLU A 192 2.08 11.05 3.58
N PHE A 193 2.59 9.97 2.98
CA PHE A 193 2.41 9.69 1.57
C PHE A 193 2.54 8.21 1.21
N HIS A 194 1.93 7.84 0.09
CA HIS A 194 2.13 6.55 -0.57
C HIS A 194 2.73 6.75 -1.96
N THR A 195 3.37 5.70 -2.47
CA THR A 195 4.04 5.74 -3.77
C THR A 195 3.60 4.60 -4.68
N LEU A 196 3.86 4.79 -5.96
CA LEU A 196 3.83 3.79 -7.02
C LEU A 196 5.20 3.74 -7.69
N VAL A 197 5.80 2.56 -7.79
CA VAL A 197 7.03 2.35 -8.57
C VAL A 197 6.68 2.21 -10.05
N VAL A 198 7.33 3.01 -10.90
CA VAL A 198 7.13 2.95 -12.36
C VAL A 198 8.33 2.35 -13.09
N SER A 199 9.50 2.33 -12.47
CA SER A 199 10.70 1.70 -13.01
C SER A 199 11.60 1.26 -11.85
N ALA A 200 12.29 0.14 -12.00
CA ALA A 200 13.25 -0.33 -11.01
C ALA A 200 14.38 -1.11 -11.70
N ALA A 201 15.52 -0.46 -11.91
CA ALA A 201 16.64 -1.04 -12.64
C ALA A 201 17.08 -2.40 -12.04
N GLY A 202 17.14 -3.43 -12.88
CA GLY A 202 17.53 -4.79 -12.47
C GLY A 202 16.47 -5.57 -11.69
N LEU A 203 15.32 -4.96 -11.38
CA LEU A 203 14.16 -5.66 -10.79
C LEU A 203 13.02 -5.80 -11.77
N PHE A 204 12.76 -4.76 -12.56
CA PHE A 204 11.77 -4.74 -13.62
C PHE A 204 12.50 -5.00 -14.96
N ASP A 205 11.91 -5.84 -15.82
CA ASP A 205 12.42 -6.09 -17.17
C ASP A 205 12.15 -4.92 -18.14
N ARG A 206 11.14 -4.10 -17.83
CA ARG A 206 10.75 -2.87 -18.53
C ARG A 206 10.14 -1.85 -17.56
N PRO A 207 10.25 -0.55 -17.82
CA PRO A 207 9.46 0.45 -17.10
C PRO A 207 7.96 0.31 -17.45
N LEU A 208 7.11 0.84 -16.57
CA LEU A 208 5.70 1.08 -16.85
C LEU A 208 5.57 2.35 -17.68
N ASP A 209 4.73 2.30 -18.70
CA ASP A 209 4.43 3.44 -19.55
C ASP A 209 3.19 4.15 -19.00
N VAL A 210 3.38 5.34 -18.43
CA VAL A 210 2.33 6.10 -17.73
C VAL A 210 2.21 7.51 -18.30
N LEU A 211 0.99 8.06 -18.30
CA LEU A 211 0.74 9.46 -18.62
C LEU A 211 1.54 10.38 -17.68
N ASP A 212 1.85 11.57 -18.17
CA ASP A 212 2.57 12.58 -17.39
C ASP A 212 1.77 12.92 -16.12
N VAL A 213 2.33 12.51 -14.98
CA VAL A 213 1.74 12.59 -13.64
C VAL A 213 1.71 14.01 -13.08
N LEU A 214 2.01 15.02 -13.90
CA LEU A 214 1.92 16.42 -13.52
C LEU A 214 0.61 17.09 -13.93
N ASP A 215 -0.32 16.41 -14.62
CA ASP A 215 -1.63 16.97 -14.93
C ASP A 215 -2.45 17.17 -13.64
N PRO A 216 -2.73 18.42 -13.21
CA PRO A 216 -3.53 18.67 -12.01
C PRO A 216 -4.96 18.12 -12.11
N ARG A 217 -5.47 17.90 -13.34
CA ARG A 217 -6.77 17.28 -13.60
C ARG A 217 -6.81 15.79 -13.23
N LEU A 218 -5.70 15.17 -12.84
CA LEU A 218 -5.68 13.80 -12.32
C LEU A 218 -5.65 13.75 -10.79
N ARG A 219 -5.61 14.91 -10.12
CA ARG A 219 -5.68 14.97 -8.65
C ARG A 219 -7.12 14.80 -8.16
N VAL A 220 -7.33 13.93 -7.18
CA VAL A 220 -8.61 13.68 -6.53
C VAL A 220 -8.44 13.81 -5.02
N ARG A 221 -9.23 14.68 -4.38
CA ARG A 221 -9.27 14.79 -2.91
C ARG A 221 -10.38 13.90 -2.35
N ARG A 222 -10.09 13.18 -1.26
CA ARG A 222 -11.03 12.36 -0.48
C ARG A 222 -10.72 12.55 1.00
N GLY A 223 -11.59 13.26 1.73
CA GLY A 223 -11.29 13.72 3.08
C GLY A 223 -9.96 14.48 3.15
N ASN A 224 -9.07 14.01 4.03
CA ASN A 224 -7.73 14.60 4.20
C ASN A 224 -6.73 14.20 3.12
N PHE A 225 -7.02 13.20 2.30
CA PHE A 225 -6.07 12.65 1.34
C PHE A 225 -6.21 13.30 -0.03
N VAL A 226 -5.06 13.54 -0.67
CA VAL A 226 -4.96 13.98 -2.05
C VAL A 226 -4.26 12.90 -2.85
N PHE A 227 -5.00 12.28 -3.75
CA PHE A 227 -4.53 11.24 -4.65
C PHE A 227 -4.11 11.86 -5.98
N MET A 228 -2.97 11.41 -6.52
CA MET A 228 -2.63 11.56 -7.92
C MET A 228 -3.00 10.25 -8.63
N ASP A 229 -3.97 10.31 -9.55
CA ASP A 229 -4.30 9.15 -10.38
C ASP A 229 -3.22 8.96 -11.45
N VAL A 230 -2.30 8.03 -11.21
CA VAL A 230 -1.33 7.62 -12.23
C VAL A 230 -2.04 6.67 -13.19
N VAL A 231 -1.94 6.96 -14.49
CA VAL A 231 -2.70 6.28 -15.54
C VAL A 231 -1.73 5.74 -16.58
N PRO A 232 -1.95 4.52 -17.12
CA PRO A 232 -1.18 4.02 -18.26
C PRO A 232 -1.20 4.98 -19.45
N ALA A 233 -0.08 5.07 -20.19
CA ALA A 233 0.09 6.05 -21.28
C ALA A 233 -0.80 5.81 -22.51
N ASP A 234 -1.36 4.60 -22.64
CA ASP A 234 -2.28 4.23 -23.72
C ASP A 234 -3.73 4.67 -23.48
N VAL A 235 -4.02 5.25 -22.31
CA VAL A 235 -5.32 5.85 -21.99
C VAL A 235 -5.36 7.28 -22.53
N ASP A 236 -6.47 7.67 -23.16
CA ASP A 236 -6.66 9.05 -23.63
C ASP A 236 -6.63 10.02 -22.43
N PRO A 237 -5.79 11.07 -22.45
CA PRO A 237 -5.71 12.05 -21.35
C PRO A 237 -7.04 12.73 -21.01
N GLU A 238 -7.92 12.92 -21.99
CA GLU A 238 -9.25 13.49 -21.77
C GLU A 238 -10.20 12.46 -21.12
N ASP A 239 -10.08 11.18 -21.44
CA ASP A 239 -10.79 10.12 -20.72
C ASP A 239 -10.34 10.04 -19.27
N ALA A 240 -9.03 10.05 -19.03
CA ALA A 240 -8.46 10.06 -17.70
C ALA A 240 -8.91 11.28 -16.87
N ALA A 241 -8.95 12.46 -17.48
CA ALA A 241 -9.44 13.67 -16.82
C ALA A 241 -10.93 13.59 -16.48
N ARG A 242 -11.77 13.01 -17.36
CA ARG A 242 -13.20 12.79 -17.10
C ARG A 242 -13.43 11.79 -15.97
N ASP A 243 -12.66 10.70 -15.93
CA ASP A 243 -12.71 9.72 -14.84
C ASP A 243 -12.32 10.36 -13.50
N ALA A 244 -11.25 11.16 -13.49
CA ALA A 244 -10.82 11.89 -12.30
C ALA A 244 -11.86 12.92 -11.85
N GLU A 245 -12.51 13.62 -12.78
CA GLU A 245 -13.62 14.53 -12.46
C GLU A 245 -14.80 13.79 -11.83
N LYS A 246 -15.20 12.65 -12.40
CA LYS A 246 -16.24 11.79 -11.84
C LYS A 246 -15.87 11.36 -10.42
N ALA A 247 -14.64 10.89 -10.21
CA ALA A 247 -14.13 10.47 -8.91
C ALA A 247 -14.12 11.62 -7.88
N ARG A 248 -13.84 12.87 -8.29
CA ARG A 248 -13.97 14.04 -7.41
C ARG A 248 -15.42 14.30 -6.99
N ARG A 249 -16.37 14.18 -7.92
CA ARG A 249 -17.79 14.39 -7.62
C ARG A 249 -18.30 13.34 -6.64
N GLU A 250 -17.93 12.08 -6.84
CA GLU A 250 -18.26 10.98 -5.93
C GLU A 250 -17.61 11.17 -4.55
N ALA A 251 -16.34 11.55 -4.52
CA ALA A 251 -15.63 11.86 -3.28
C ALA A 251 -16.27 13.01 -2.50
N ALA A 252 -16.59 14.11 -3.17
CA ALA A 252 -17.25 15.25 -2.53
C ALA A 252 -18.64 14.89 -1.99
N ALA A 253 -19.39 14.03 -2.69
CA ALA A 253 -20.66 13.52 -2.20
C ALA A 253 -20.50 12.62 -0.96
N ALA A 254 -19.48 11.75 -0.96
CA ALA A 254 -19.18 10.88 0.19
C ALA A 254 -18.71 11.67 1.40
N ASP A 255 -17.82 12.65 1.21
CA ASP A 255 -17.33 13.54 2.28
C ASP A 255 -18.50 14.35 2.88
N ALA A 256 -19.37 14.92 2.04
CA ALA A 256 -20.55 15.64 2.51
C ALA A 256 -21.52 14.73 3.29
N ALA A 257 -21.68 13.48 2.86
CA ALA A 257 -22.50 12.50 3.58
C ALA A 257 -21.89 12.11 4.95
N ALA A 258 -20.57 11.94 5.01
CA ALA A 258 -19.84 11.64 6.25
C ALA A 258 -19.88 12.82 7.23
N GLU A 259 -19.70 14.05 6.75
CA GLU A 259 -19.84 15.26 7.55
C GLU A 259 -21.28 15.42 8.08
N ALA A 260 -22.29 15.18 7.24
CA ALA A 260 -23.69 15.22 7.66
C ALA A 260 -24.01 14.15 8.71
N ALA A 261 -23.46 12.94 8.57
CA ALA A 261 -23.60 11.86 9.54
C ALA A 261 -22.93 12.20 10.88
N ALA A 262 -21.71 12.76 10.86
CA ALA A 262 -20.99 13.21 12.04
C ALA A 262 -21.70 14.38 12.75
N ALA A 263 -22.35 15.27 12.00
CA ALA A 263 -23.15 16.37 12.55
C ALA A 263 -24.52 15.93 13.09
N ALA A 264 -25.02 14.77 12.65
CA ALA A 264 -26.29 14.20 13.08
C ALA A 264 -26.19 13.33 14.35
N GLU A 265 -24.98 13.04 14.85
CA GLU A 265 -24.83 12.43 16.18
C GLU A 265 -25.30 13.42 17.26
N PRO A 266 -26.34 13.10 18.05
CA PRO A 266 -26.81 14.01 19.08
C PRO A 266 -25.75 14.14 20.18
N ALA A 267 -25.53 15.37 20.65
CA ALA A 267 -24.85 15.66 21.90
C ALA A 267 -25.66 15.07 23.08
N ALA A 268 -25.52 13.77 23.31
CA ALA A 268 -26.15 13.07 24.42
C ALA A 268 -25.19 13.04 25.62
N CYS A 269 -25.47 13.94 26.56
CA CYS A 269 -25.31 13.87 28.01
C CYS A 269 -24.20 12.99 28.63
N VAL A 270 -23.38 13.67 29.44
CA VAL A 270 -22.64 13.15 30.60
C VAL A 270 -23.53 12.18 31.41
N GLY A 271 -23.14 10.90 31.47
CA GLY A 271 -23.83 9.89 32.28
C GLY A 271 -23.16 8.51 32.19
N SER A 272 -22.66 8.04 33.33
CA SER A 272 -22.01 6.75 33.60
C SER A 272 -22.55 5.52 32.86
N GLY A 273 -21.62 4.61 32.49
CA GLY A 273 -21.88 3.17 32.49
C GLY A 273 -21.65 2.44 31.15
N ALA A 274 -20.64 1.57 31.16
CA ALA A 274 -20.50 0.30 30.43
C ALA A 274 -20.95 0.18 28.95
N GLY A 275 -20.00 -0.28 28.12
CA GLY A 275 -20.25 -1.24 27.05
C GLY A 275 -20.74 -0.68 25.72
N GLY A 276 -19.89 -0.76 24.69
CA GLY A 276 -20.30 -0.51 23.31
C GLY A 276 -19.10 -0.31 22.39
N GLY A 277 -18.55 -1.41 21.86
CA GLY A 277 -17.54 -1.36 20.80
C GLY A 277 -18.16 -0.83 19.51
N GLY A 278 -17.90 0.44 19.20
CA GLY A 278 -18.29 1.07 17.94
C GLY A 278 -17.54 0.44 16.76
N GLY A 279 -18.31 -0.09 15.80
CA GLY A 279 -17.81 -0.75 14.60
C GLY A 279 -17.31 0.24 13.56
N GLY A 280 -15.98 0.44 13.52
CA GLY A 280 -15.28 0.85 12.29
C GLY A 280 -14.88 -0.38 11.49
N GLY A 281 -14.95 -0.30 10.15
CA GLY A 281 -14.55 -1.40 9.26
C GLY A 281 -13.07 -1.80 9.47
N ALA A 282 -12.67 -2.98 8.99
CA ALA A 282 -11.30 -3.48 9.18
C ALA A 282 -10.27 -2.54 8.54
N LEU A 283 -10.63 -1.93 7.41
CA LEU A 283 -9.83 -0.92 6.71
C LEU A 283 -9.70 0.38 7.52
N ASP A 284 -10.76 0.81 8.21
CA ASP A 284 -10.73 1.99 9.09
C ASP A 284 -9.90 1.74 10.36
N ARG A 285 -9.83 0.48 10.83
CA ARG A 285 -8.98 0.09 11.96
C ARG A 285 -7.50 0.00 11.58
N ILE A 286 -7.19 -0.41 10.35
CA ILE A 286 -5.84 -0.31 9.79
C ILE A 286 -5.47 1.18 9.64
N HIS A 287 -6.42 2.00 9.17
CA HIS A 287 -6.27 3.45 9.09
C HIS A 287 -5.98 4.08 10.46
N ALA A 288 -6.84 3.89 11.46
CA ALA A 288 -6.68 4.49 12.79
C ALA A 288 -5.39 4.07 13.51
N ARG A 289 -4.93 2.83 13.30
CA ARG A 289 -3.70 2.32 13.92
C ARG A 289 -2.43 2.72 13.18
N ALA A 290 -2.47 2.85 11.84
CA ALA A 290 -1.32 3.29 11.04
C ALA A 290 -1.16 4.82 11.02
N SER A 291 -2.25 5.59 11.13
CA SER A 291 -2.20 7.06 11.09
C SER A 291 -1.92 7.73 12.44
N GLY A 292 -1.71 6.94 13.51
CA GLY A 292 -1.48 7.44 14.87
C GLY A 292 -2.70 8.14 15.50
N THR A 293 -3.88 7.98 14.91
CA THR A 293 -5.13 8.60 15.37
C THR A 293 -5.92 7.60 16.20
N THR A 294 -5.48 7.40 17.46
CA THR A 294 -6.40 6.98 18.51
C THR A 294 -7.23 8.20 18.93
N LYS A 295 -8.56 8.10 18.82
CA LYS A 295 -9.43 8.83 19.75
C LYS A 295 -9.21 8.27 21.16
#